data_AF-A0A7X7MLQ6-F1
#
_entry.id   AF-A0A7X7MLQ6-F1
#
_cell.length_a   1.000
_cell.length_b   1.000
_cell.length_c   1.000
_cell.angle_alpha   90.00
_cell.angle_beta   90.00
_cell.angle_gamma   90.00
#
_symmetry.space_group_name_H-M   'P 1'
#
loop_
_entity.id
_entity.type
_entity.pdbx_description
1 polymer ?
#
loop_
_entity_poly.entity_id
_entity_poly.type
_entity_poly.pdbx_seq_one_letter_code
_entity_poly.pdbx_strand_id
1 'polypeptide(L)'
;MKMTFAIVCAVAAAYTLADDLQKNVVPAERQVKRAFRTFGKENGSPRVLYVGNSITRHGPKPDIGWTNDCGMAASSIEKDYVHVNAALVAKVKPNAEFACL
;
A
#
# COMPACT_ATOMS: atom_id res chain seq x y z
N MET A 1 21.90 -43.11 14.58
CA MET A 1 21.66 -42.84 13.14
C MET A 1 20.25 -42.31 12.79
N LYS A 2 19.43 -41.83 13.76
CA LYS A 2 18.11 -41.21 13.48
C LYS A 2 18.05 -39.70 13.75
N MET A 3 18.96 -39.17 14.58
CA MET A 3 18.96 -37.75 14.95
C MET A 3 19.51 -36.80 13.88
N THR A 4 20.40 -37.26 13.01
CA THR A 4 21.01 -36.41 11.97
C THR A 4 20.04 -36.11 10.82
N PHE A 5 19.04 -36.98 10.58
CA PHE A 5 18.07 -36.84 9.49
C PHE A 5 16.97 -35.81 9.80
N ALA A 6 16.61 -35.64 11.08
CA ALA A 6 15.60 -34.66 11.50
C ALA A 6 16.07 -33.20 11.30
N ILE A 7 17.38 -32.94 11.44
CA ILE A 7 17.95 -31.60 11.28
C ILE A 7 17.92 -31.15 9.82
N VAL A 8 18.12 -32.07 8.87
CA VAL A 8 18.08 -31.76 7.43
C VAL A 8 16.68 -31.33 6.97
N CYS A 9 15.62 -31.94 7.51
CA CYS A 9 14.24 -31.55 7.19
C CYS A 9 13.85 -30.17 7.75
N ALA A 10 14.36 -29.80 8.93
CA ALA A 10 14.09 -28.49 9.52
C ALA A 10 14.75 -27.34 8.72
N VAL A 11 15.94 -27.59 8.16
CA VAL A 11 16.63 -26.61 7.30
C VAL A 11 15.91 -26.45 5.95
N ALA A 12 15.37 -27.53 5.37
CA ALA A 12 14.58 -27.45 4.14
C ALA A 12 13.29 -26.64 4.28
N ALA A 13 12.61 -26.69 5.44
CA ALA A 13 11.42 -25.88 5.72
C ALA A 13 11.73 -24.38 5.85
N ALA A 14 12.96 -24.01 6.23
CA ALA A 14 13.39 -22.61 6.27
C ALA A 14 13.61 -22.03 4.86
N TYR A 15 13.99 -22.85 3.87
CA TYR A 15 14.12 -22.43 2.48
C TYR A 15 12.76 -22.14 1.81
N THR A 16 11.68 -22.81 2.21
CA THR A 16 10.34 -22.55 1.64
C THR A 16 9.74 -21.20 2.07
N LEU A 17 10.23 -20.58 3.14
CA LEU A 17 9.79 -19.26 3.60
C LEU A 17 10.44 -18.09 2.83
N ALA A 18 11.63 -18.29 2.27
CA ALA A 18 12.36 -17.24 1.55
C ALA A 18 11.76 -16.98 0.16
N ASP A 19 11.22 -18.01 -0.49
CA ASP A 19 10.57 -17.89 -1.81
C ASP A 19 9.29 -17.03 -1.79
N ASP A 20 8.68 -16.83 -0.63
CA ASP A 20 7.44 -16.07 -0.49
C ASP A 20 7.69 -14.55 -0.60
N LEU A 21 8.83 -14.06 -0.11
CA LEU A 21 9.15 -12.62 -0.09
C LEU A 21 9.41 -12.03 -1.48
N GLN A 22 9.77 -12.85 -2.46
CA GLN A 22 10.00 -12.39 -3.84
C GLN A 22 8.77 -12.53 -4.74
N LYS A 23 7.69 -13.19 -4.28
CA LYS A 23 6.49 -13.36 -5.09
C LYS A 23 5.65 -12.08 -5.07
N ASN A 24 5.52 -11.46 -6.23
CA ASN A 24 4.55 -10.38 -6.41
C ASN A 24 3.14 -10.95 -6.61
N VAL A 25 2.46 -11.26 -5.50
CA VAL A 25 1.10 -11.83 -5.52
C VAL A 25 0.03 -10.79 -5.87
N VAL A 26 0.36 -9.50 -5.90
CA VAL A 26 -0.55 -8.41 -6.30
C VAL A 26 0.00 -7.70 -7.55
N PRO A 27 -0.52 -8.00 -8.75
CA PRO A 27 -0.08 -7.37 -9.99
C PRO A 27 -0.16 -5.84 -9.92
N ALA A 28 0.80 -5.15 -10.53
CA ALA A 28 0.89 -3.68 -10.54
C ALA A 28 -0.11 -3.04 -11.53
N GLU A 29 -0.70 -3.84 -12.41
CA GLU A 29 -1.61 -3.41 -13.45
C GLU A 29 -3.03 -3.24 -12.92
N ARG A 30 -3.70 -2.17 -13.38
CA ARG A 30 -5.15 -1.95 -13.15
C ARG A 30 -5.54 -1.96 -11.66
N GLN A 31 -4.62 -1.61 -10.76
CA GLN A 31 -4.89 -1.47 -9.32
C GLN A 31 -5.91 -0.36 -9.01
N VAL A 32 -6.07 0.60 -9.93
CA VAL A 32 -7.04 1.69 -9.84
C VAL A 32 -7.72 1.90 -11.20
N LYS A 33 -9.00 2.29 -11.20
CA LYS A 33 -9.75 2.63 -12.42
C LYS A 33 -9.27 3.94 -13.05
N ARG A 34 -8.85 4.89 -12.20
CA ARG A 34 -8.31 6.20 -12.58
C ARG A 34 -7.06 6.43 -11.75
N ALA A 35 -5.92 6.55 -12.43
CA ALA A 35 -4.62 6.75 -11.78
C ALA A 35 -4.61 8.06 -10.97
N PHE A 36 -4.93 9.17 -11.64
CA PHE A 36 -4.89 10.49 -11.04
C PHE A 36 -6.20 10.84 -10.29
N ARG A 37 -6.12 11.00 -8.97
CA ARG A 37 -7.20 11.47 -8.09
C ARG A 37 -6.78 12.76 -7.39
N THR A 38 -7.62 13.78 -7.41
CA THR A 38 -7.42 15.02 -6.63
C THR A 38 -8.37 15.07 -5.43
N PHE A 39 -7.97 15.78 -4.38
CA PHE A 39 -8.76 16.05 -3.18
C PHE A 39 -8.23 17.27 -2.42
N GLY A 40 -9.00 17.78 -1.45
CA GLY A 40 -8.68 19.03 -0.75
C GLY A 40 -9.32 20.25 -1.41
N LYS A 41 -8.69 21.42 -1.29
CA LYS A 41 -9.21 22.67 -1.87
C LYS A 41 -8.91 22.71 -3.37
N GLU A 42 -9.95 22.76 -4.21
CA GLU A 42 -9.77 22.96 -5.66
C GLU A 42 -9.03 24.28 -5.94
N ASN A 43 -8.03 24.23 -6.80
CA ASN A 43 -7.10 25.35 -7.08
C ASN A 43 -6.36 25.84 -5.83
N GLY A 44 -6.13 24.95 -4.87
CA GLY A 44 -5.48 25.22 -3.61
C GLY A 44 -3.97 25.47 -3.73
N SER A 45 -3.40 25.96 -2.63
CA SER A 45 -1.96 26.15 -2.46
C SER A 45 -1.54 25.88 -1.01
N PRO A 46 -0.46 25.10 -0.77
CA PRO A 46 0.38 24.45 -1.78
C PRO A 46 -0.29 23.24 -2.44
N ARG A 47 0.25 22.80 -3.58
CA ARG A 47 -0.15 21.55 -4.25
C ARG A 47 0.82 20.44 -3.88
N VAL A 48 0.30 19.31 -3.40
CA VAL A 48 1.08 18.15 -2.99
C VAL A 48 0.68 16.96 -3.86
N LEU A 49 1.68 16.32 -4.50
CA LEU A 49 1.49 15.12 -5.30
C LEU A 49 2.10 13.92 -4.58
N TYR A 50 1.27 12.92 -4.29
CA TYR A 50 1.70 11.59 -3.86
C TYR A 50 1.82 10.70 -5.10
N VAL A 51 3.00 10.12 -5.32
CA VAL A 51 3.25 9.16 -6.39
C VAL A 51 3.86 7.92 -5.78
N GLY A 52 3.31 6.76 -6.14
CA GLY A 52 3.91 5.50 -5.75
C GLY A 52 3.19 4.31 -6.36
N ASN A 53 3.15 3.22 -5.60
CA ASN A 53 2.54 1.97 -6.02
C ASN A 53 1.30 1.66 -5.15
N SER A 54 0.94 0.38 -5.05
CA SER A 54 -0.15 -0.09 -4.19
C SER A 54 -0.07 0.37 -2.72
N ILE A 55 1.13 0.68 -2.19
CA ILE A 55 1.28 1.24 -0.83
C ILE A 55 0.77 2.68 -0.76
N THR A 56 0.87 3.45 -1.84
CA THR A 56 0.31 4.80 -1.96
C THR A 56 -1.20 4.76 -2.17
N ARG A 57 -1.66 3.91 -3.09
CA ARG A 57 -3.08 3.72 -3.34
C ARG A 57 -3.36 2.41 -4.07
N HIS A 58 -4.36 1.69 -3.60
CA HIS A 58 -4.95 0.57 -4.31
C HIS A 58 -6.47 0.66 -4.21
N GLY A 59 -7.16 0.56 -5.35
CA GLY A 59 -8.63 0.56 -5.36
C GLY A 59 -9.19 -0.74 -4.79
N PRO A 60 -10.50 -0.80 -4.48
CA PRO A 60 -11.11 -2.02 -3.98
C PRO A 60 -10.89 -3.21 -4.94
N LYS A 61 -10.45 -4.34 -4.39
CA LYS A 61 -10.27 -5.64 -5.07
C LYS A 61 -10.79 -6.76 -4.15
N PRO A 62 -12.12 -6.98 -4.10
CA PRO A 62 -12.74 -7.97 -3.22
C PRO A 62 -12.20 -9.39 -3.40
N ASP A 63 -11.74 -9.74 -4.60
CA ASP A 63 -11.18 -11.07 -4.92
C ASP A 63 -9.93 -11.43 -4.10
N ILE A 64 -9.22 -10.43 -3.54
CA ILE A 64 -8.08 -10.62 -2.62
C ILE A 64 -8.40 -10.18 -1.18
N GLY A 65 -9.69 -9.99 -0.87
CA GLY A 65 -10.14 -9.49 0.44
C GLY A 65 -9.88 -8.00 0.67
N TRP A 66 -9.51 -7.22 -0.36
CA TRP A 66 -9.24 -5.80 -0.23
C TRP A 66 -10.48 -4.97 -0.58
N THR A 67 -11.09 -4.31 0.39
CA THR A 67 -12.33 -3.53 0.19
C THR A 67 -12.15 -2.02 0.30
N ASN A 68 -10.96 -1.55 0.67
CA ASN A 68 -10.64 -0.13 0.85
C ASN A 68 -10.18 0.55 -0.47
N ASP A 69 -10.33 1.88 -0.57
CA ASP A 69 -9.65 2.72 -1.58
C ASP A 69 -8.57 3.55 -0.89
N CYS A 70 -7.49 2.86 -0.47
CA CYS A 70 -6.32 3.43 0.19
C CYS A 70 -5.09 2.55 -0.07
N GLY A 71 -3.93 2.92 0.49
CA GLY A 71 -2.71 2.11 0.41
C GLY A 71 -2.86 0.71 1.02
N MET A 72 -2.31 -0.32 0.36
CA MET A 72 -2.33 -1.73 0.79
C MET A 72 -1.69 -1.97 2.16
N ALA A 73 -0.77 -1.10 2.58
CA ALA A 73 -0.12 -1.20 3.89
C ALA A 73 -1.00 -0.67 5.04
N ALA A 74 -2.14 -0.03 4.76
CA ALA A 74 -3.00 0.57 5.76
C ALA A 74 -4.09 -0.42 6.21
N SER A 75 -4.36 -0.50 7.52
CA SER A 75 -5.49 -1.31 8.02
C SER A 75 -6.85 -0.62 7.85
N SER A 76 -6.87 0.69 7.59
CA SER A 76 -8.06 1.48 7.25
C SER A 76 -7.65 2.79 6.58
N ILE A 77 -8.61 3.53 6.01
CA ILE A 77 -8.37 4.83 5.36
C ILE A 77 -7.76 5.84 6.35
N GLU A 78 -8.19 5.82 7.61
CA GLU A 78 -7.73 6.74 8.66
C GLU A 78 -6.26 6.51 9.05
N LYS A 79 -5.72 5.33 8.72
CA LYS A 79 -4.34 4.93 9.00
C LYS A 79 -3.45 4.93 7.75
N ASP A 80 -4.01 5.29 6.60
CA ASP A 80 -3.26 5.43 5.36
C ASP A 80 -2.35 6.65 5.41
N TYR A 81 -1.05 6.48 5.12
CA TYR A 81 -0.07 7.55 5.24
C TYR A 81 -0.40 8.75 4.32
N VAL A 82 -1.04 8.52 3.17
CA VAL A 82 -1.49 9.62 2.29
C VAL A 82 -2.53 10.47 2.99
N HIS A 83 -3.54 9.83 3.59
CA HIS A 83 -4.62 10.52 4.30
C HIS A 83 -4.13 11.18 5.60
N VAL A 84 -3.27 10.49 6.36
CA VAL A 84 -2.64 11.03 7.57
C VAL A 84 -1.76 12.24 7.24
N ASN A 85 -0.91 12.14 6.21
CA ASN A 85 -0.05 13.25 5.79
C ASN A 85 -0.88 14.44 5.31
N ALA A 86 -1.89 14.21 4.46
CA ALA A 86 -2.77 15.27 3.98
C ALA A 86 -3.50 15.98 5.13
N ALA A 87 -3.97 15.23 6.14
CA ALA A 87 -4.58 15.80 7.34
C ALA A 87 -3.57 16.66 8.14
N LEU A 88 -2.31 16.22 8.27
CA LEU A 88 -1.27 17.01 8.92
C LEU A 88 -0.94 18.29 8.14
N VAL A 89 -0.84 18.21 6.82
CA VAL A 89 -0.62 19.37 5.95
C VAL A 89 -1.79 20.36 6.07
N ALA A 90 -3.02 19.87 6.04
CA ALA A 90 -4.23 20.71 6.13
C ALA A 90 -4.32 21.49 7.46
N LYS A 91 -3.75 20.96 8.56
CA LYS A 91 -3.66 21.70 9.84
C LYS A 91 -2.81 22.97 9.73
N VAL A 92 -1.80 22.99 8.86
CA VAL A 92 -0.87 24.13 8.69
C VAL A 92 -1.23 24.96 7.46
N LYS A 93 -1.75 24.32 6.42
CA LYS A 93 -2.13 24.90 5.13
C LYS A 93 -3.56 24.48 4.78
N PRO A 94 -4.59 25.15 5.33
CA PRO A 94 -5.99 24.76 5.11
C PRO A 94 -6.45 24.80 3.66
N ASN A 95 -5.76 25.59 2.82
CA ASN A 95 -6.05 25.72 1.39
C ASN A 95 -5.21 24.77 0.52
N ALA A 96 -4.52 23.77 1.10
CA ALA A 96 -3.74 22.83 0.31
C ALA A 96 -4.63 21.99 -0.62
N GLU A 97 -4.08 21.68 -1.79
CA GLU A 97 -4.66 20.74 -2.75
C GLU A 97 -3.75 19.52 -2.85
N PHE A 98 -4.36 18.35 -2.93
CA PHE A 98 -3.67 17.07 -2.94
C PHE A 98 -4.01 16.29 -4.19
N ALA A 99 -3.03 15.56 -4.71
CA ALA A 99 -3.22 14.61 -5.79
C ALA A 99 -2.52 13.30 -5.45
N CYS A 100 -3.11 12.19 -5.87
CA CYS A 100 -2.57 10.85 -5.72
C CYS A 100 -2.53 10.18 -7.09
N LEU A 101 -1.38 9.60 -7.44
CA LEU A 101 -1.14 8.83 -8.67
C LEU A 101 -0.66 7.42 -8.34
#